data_AF-A0ABD5SA83-F1
#
_entry.id   AF-A0ABD5SA83-F1
#
_cell.length_a   1.000
_cell.length_b   1.000
_cell.length_c   1.000
_cell.angle_alpha   90.00
_cell.angle_beta   90.00
_cell.angle_gamma   90.00
#
_symmetry.space_group_name_H-M   'P 1'
#
loop_
_entity.id
_entity.type
_entity.pdbx_description
1 polymer ?
#
loop_
_entity_poly.entity_id
_entity_poly.type
_entity_poly.pdbx_seq_one_letter_code
_entity_poly.pdbx_strand_id
1 'polypeptide(L)'
;ELVGDDTGVDVSLPDRIAAFEETPGRLVVQTTDPDAVADRAGDLPVLRLGDVTTDGTLSLSVGDESIAADADAIRQLRGVIDRELA
;
A
#
# COMPACT_ATOMS: atom_id res chain seq x y z
N GLU A 1 -3.74 8.82 -0.61
CA GLU A 1 -4.05 7.44 -0.22
C GLU A 1 -4.66 6.74 -1.42
N LEU A 2 -4.31 5.46 -1.67
CA LEU A 2 -4.79 4.71 -2.84
C LEU A 2 -6.07 3.92 -2.57
N VAL A 3 -6.39 3.68 -1.29
CA VAL A 3 -7.64 3.05 -0.86
C VAL A 3 -8.70 4.14 -0.69
N GLY A 4 -9.89 3.88 -1.21
CA GLY A 4 -11.06 4.74 -1.12
C GLY A 4 -12.32 3.91 -0.91
N ASP A 5 -13.48 4.56 -0.88
CA ASP A 5 -14.72 3.92 -0.43
C ASP A 5 -15.12 2.69 -1.28
N ASP A 6 -14.81 2.71 -2.58
CA ASP A 6 -15.06 1.59 -3.51
C ASP A 6 -13.77 1.00 -4.11
N THR A 7 -12.60 1.52 -3.76
CA THR A 7 -11.30 1.09 -4.33
C THR A 7 -10.44 0.51 -3.24
N GLY A 8 -10.14 -0.78 -3.35
CA GLY A 8 -9.26 -1.50 -2.43
C GLY A 8 -7.97 -1.95 -3.08
N VAL A 9 -7.14 -2.64 -2.29
CA VAL A 9 -5.91 -3.25 -2.78
C VAL A 9 -5.59 -4.49 -1.95
N ASP A 10 -5.18 -5.55 -2.61
CA ASP A 10 -4.58 -6.74 -2.01
C ASP A 10 -3.06 -6.68 -2.21
N VAL A 11 -2.29 -6.62 -1.12
CA VAL A 11 -0.84 -6.40 -1.12
C VAL A 11 -0.14 -7.42 -0.23
N SER A 12 1.01 -7.91 -0.69
CA SER A 12 1.91 -8.74 0.10
C SER A 12 3.30 -8.11 0.21
N LEU A 13 3.82 -8.03 1.44
CA LEU A 13 5.17 -7.57 1.77
C LEU A 13 5.96 -8.69 2.47
N PRO A 14 7.29 -8.75 2.28
CA PRO A 14 8.09 -9.84 2.82
C PRO A 14 8.20 -9.80 4.35
N ASP A 15 8.26 -8.62 4.95
CA ASP A 15 8.43 -8.45 6.38
C ASP A 15 8.00 -7.06 6.88
N ARG A 16 8.00 -6.89 8.20
CA ARG A 16 7.61 -5.64 8.86
C ARG A 16 8.57 -4.49 8.57
N ILE A 17 9.84 -4.76 8.26
CA ILE A 17 10.79 -3.70 7.91
C ILE A 17 10.35 -3.07 6.59
N ALA A 18 10.01 -3.88 5.58
CA ALA A 18 9.47 -3.41 4.32
C ALA A 18 8.17 -2.57 4.48
N ALA A 19 7.36 -2.86 5.51
CA ALA A 19 6.11 -2.14 5.80
C ALA A 19 6.31 -0.76 6.46
N PHE A 20 7.39 -0.56 7.21
CA PHE A 20 7.59 0.65 8.02
C PHE A 20 8.86 1.45 7.70
N GLU A 21 9.75 0.95 6.84
CA GLU A 21 10.94 1.70 6.46
C GLU A 21 10.58 2.98 5.70
N GLU A 22 11.24 4.09 6.04
CA GLU A 22 11.14 5.35 5.32
C GLU A 22 12.41 5.57 4.50
N THR A 23 12.46 4.97 3.32
CA THR A 23 13.57 5.15 2.36
C THR A 23 13.15 6.15 1.27
N PRO A 24 13.74 7.36 1.22
CA PRO A 24 13.48 8.33 0.15
C PRO A 24 13.82 7.78 -1.23
N GLY A 25 13.18 8.33 -2.27
CA GLY A 25 13.41 7.90 -3.66
C GLY A 25 12.59 6.68 -4.09
N ARG A 26 11.61 6.25 -3.28
CA ARG A 26 10.64 5.21 -3.64
C ARG A 26 9.32 5.83 -4.09
N LEU A 27 8.64 5.15 -5.01
CA LEU A 27 7.33 5.54 -5.54
C LEU A 27 6.41 4.32 -5.56
N VAL A 28 5.14 4.51 -5.18
CA VAL A 28 4.09 3.53 -5.39
C VAL A 28 3.25 3.98 -6.58
N VAL A 29 3.04 3.09 -7.54
CA VAL A 29 2.29 3.37 -8.77
C VAL A 29 1.15 2.37 -8.92
N GLN A 30 -0.07 2.87 -9.04
CA GLN A 30 -1.21 2.08 -9.53
C GLN A 30 -1.25 2.19 -11.06
N THR A 31 -1.27 1.06 -11.75
CA THR A 31 -1.27 1.01 -13.21
C THR A 31 -2.06 -0.19 -13.73
N THR A 32 -2.64 -0.06 -14.91
CA THR A 32 -3.23 -1.18 -15.67
C THR A 32 -2.20 -1.88 -16.57
N ASP A 33 -1.00 -1.31 -16.68
CA ASP A 33 0.10 -1.81 -17.50
C ASP A 33 1.42 -1.77 -16.67
N PRO A 34 1.71 -2.83 -15.89
CA PRO A 34 2.89 -2.90 -15.04
C PRO A 34 4.19 -3.01 -15.85
N ASP A 35 4.15 -3.65 -17.01
CA ASP A 35 5.32 -3.81 -17.88
C ASP A 35 5.73 -2.45 -18.47
N ALA A 36 4.77 -1.62 -18.90
CA ALA A 36 5.08 -0.27 -19.34
C ALA A 36 5.67 0.61 -18.23
N VAL A 37 5.32 0.39 -16.96
CA VAL A 37 5.97 1.09 -15.83
C VAL A 37 7.40 0.61 -15.65
N ALA A 38 7.64 -0.70 -15.70
CA ALA A 38 8.99 -1.28 -15.61
C ALA A 38 9.90 -0.77 -16.73
N ASP A 39 9.41 -0.75 -17.97
CA ASP A 39 10.15 -0.22 -19.12
C ASP A 39 10.56 1.25 -18.95
N ARG A 40 9.72 2.06 -18.31
CA ARG A 40 10.03 3.48 -18.05
C ARG A 40 10.93 3.69 -16.84
N ALA A 41 10.93 2.76 -15.90
CA ALA A 41 11.84 2.77 -14.76
C ALA A 41 13.28 2.41 -15.18
N GLY A 42 13.46 1.70 -16.28
CA GLY A 42 14.78 1.29 -16.79
C GLY A 42 15.46 0.35 -15.80
N ASP A 43 16.65 0.72 -15.32
CA ASP A 43 17.44 -0.08 -14.38
C ASP A 43 16.99 0.06 -12.91
N LEU A 44 15.99 0.91 -12.63
CA LEU A 44 15.47 1.07 -11.26
C LEU A 44 14.71 -0.19 -10.81
N PRO A 45 14.86 -0.62 -9.55
CA PRO A 45 14.11 -1.76 -9.03
C PRO A 45 12.60 -1.51 -9.10
N VAL A 46 11.87 -2.43 -9.72
CA VAL A 46 10.41 -2.44 -9.77
C VAL A 46 9.88 -3.72 -9.12
N LEU A 47 8.99 -3.55 -8.16
CA LEU A 47 8.39 -4.65 -7.40
C LEU A 47 6.88 -4.60 -7.57
N ARG A 48 6.27 -5.73 -7.92
CA ARG A 48 4.82 -5.87 -7.87
C ARG A 48 4.41 -6.14 -6.41
N LEU A 49 3.64 -5.20 -5.85
CA LEU A 49 3.14 -5.31 -4.49
C LEU A 49 1.85 -6.13 -4.40
N GLY A 50 1.02 -6.09 -5.45
CA GLY A 50 -0.24 -6.81 -5.52
C GLY A 50 -1.20 -6.22 -6.55
N ASP A 51 -2.50 -6.26 -6.26
CA ASP A 51 -3.58 -6.00 -7.21
C ASP A 51 -4.66 -5.08 -6.63
N VAL A 52 -5.25 -4.25 -7.50
CA VAL A 52 -6.37 -3.37 -7.13
C VAL A 52 -7.66 -4.20 -7.02
N THR A 53 -8.45 -3.94 -5.99
CA THR A 53 -9.78 -4.54 -5.78
C THR A 53 -10.86 -3.45 -5.80
N THR A 54 -12.14 -3.87 -5.83
CA THR A 54 -13.29 -2.96 -5.91
C THR A 54 -14.20 -3.04 -4.68
N ASP A 55 -13.63 -3.42 -3.54
CA ASP A 55 -14.35 -3.66 -2.27
C ASP A 55 -13.97 -2.65 -1.18
N GLY A 56 -13.27 -1.57 -1.55
CA GLY A 56 -12.90 -0.50 -0.64
C GLY A 56 -11.96 -0.90 0.51
N THR A 57 -11.32 -2.06 0.41
CA THR A 57 -10.55 -2.66 1.51
C THR A 57 -9.07 -2.75 1.19
N LEU A 58 -8.21 -2.35 2.13
CA LEU A 58 -6.79 -2.74 2.19
C LEU A 58 -6.70 -4.15 2.76
N SER A 59 -6.36 -5.13 1.94
CA SER A 59 -5.90 -6.44 2.38
C SER A 59 -4.38 -6.45 2.34
N LEU A 60 -3.73 -6.49 3.50
CA LEU A 60 -2.27 -6.43 3.61
C LEU A 60 -1.75 -7.67 4.34
N SER A 61 -0.88 -8.42 3.66
CA SER A 61 -0.11 -9.52 4.24
C SER A 61 1.35 -9.09 4.43
N VAL A 62 1.92 -9.37 5.61
CA VAL A 62 3.30 -9.06 5.98
C VAL A 62 3.92 -10.28 6.64
N GLY A 63 4.73 -11.03 5.89
CA GLY A 63 5.17 -12.36 6.33
C GLY A 63 3.97 -13.27 6.60
N ASP A 64 3.83 -13.75 7.83
CA ASP A 64 2.72 -14.64 8.26
C ASP A 64 1.51 -13.89 8.84
N GLU A 65 1.57 -12.56 8.92
CA GLU A 65 0.51 -11.73 9.49
C GLU A 65 -0.33 -11.08 8.39
N SER A 66 -1.63 -10.92 8.66
CA SER A 66 -2.54 -10.24 7.74
C SER A 66 -3.47 -9.28 8.50
N ILE A 67 -3.81 -8.19 7.82
CA ILE A 67 -4.80 -7.20 8.28
C ILE A 67 -5.70 -6.81 7.11
N ALA A 68 -6.98 -6.61 7.41
CA ALA A 68 -7.94 -6.00 6.52
C ALA A 68 -8.43 -4.69 7.14
N ALA A 69 -8.41 -3.60 6.37
CA ALA A 69 -8.89 -2.29 6.83
C ALA A 69 -9.58 -1.54 5.69
N ASP A 70 -10.80 -1.04 5.94
CA ASP A 70 -11.48 -0.14 5.02
C ASP A 70 -10.95 1.30 5.15
N ALA A 71 -11.41 2.17 4.25
CA ALA A 71 -10.98 3.56 4.22
C ALA A 71 -11.27 4.32 5.54
N ASP A 72 -12.36 3.99 6.25
CA ASP A 72 -12.71 4.63 7.52
C ASP A 72 -11.82 4.16 8.68
N ALA A 73 -11.51 2.87 8.73
CA ALA A 73 -10.56 2.31 9.68
C ALA A 73 -9.16 2.92 9.48
N ILE A 74 -8.71 3.08 8.24
CA ILE A 74 -7.41 3.71 7.94
C ILE A 74 -7.39 5.18 8.41
N ARG A 75 -8.46 5.94 8.13
CA ARG A 75 -8.60 7.32 8.62
C ARG A 75 -8.55 7.39 10.15
N GLN A 76 -9.21 6.48 10.84
CA GLN A 76 -9.18 6.39 12.30
C GLN A 76 -7.77 6.08 12.84
N LEU A 77 -7.05 5.12 12.23
CA LEU A 77 -5.67 4.80 12.61
C LEU A 77 -4.74 6.01 12.46
N ARG A 78 -4.89 6.79 11.37
CA ARG A 78 -4.12 8.03 11.18
C ARG A 78 -4.47 9.11 12.20
N GLY A 79 -5.76 9.22 12.57
CA GLY A 79 -6.25 10.19 13.54
C GLY A 79 -5.69 10.00 14.95
N VAL A 80 -5.04 8.87 15.25
CA VAL A 80 -4.30 8.68 16.50
C VAL A 80 -3.23 9.74 16.68
N ILE A 81 -2.52 10.12 15.61
CA ILE A 81 -1.47 11.14 15.67
C ILE A 81 -2.04 12.48 16.15
N ASP A 82 -3.15 12.92 15.55
CA ASP A 82 -3.81 14.17 15.94
C ASP A 82 -4.39 14.10 17.35
N ARG A 83 -4.90 12.93 17.78
CA ARG A 83 -5.47 12.74 19.11
C ARG A 83 -4.42 12.75 20.22
N GLU A 84 -3.31 12.06 20.03
CA GLU A 84 -2.30 11.86 21.07
C GLU A 84 -1.29 13.02 21.15
N LEU A 85 -1.17 13.86 20.12
CA LEU A 85 -0.23 14.98 20.06
C LEU A 85 -0.90 16.37 20.26
N ALA A 86 -2.15 16.40 20.74
CA ALA A 86 -2.91 17.63 21.02
C ALA A 86 -2.58 18.27 22.37
#